data_AF-A0A1W9LWC7-F1
#
_entry.id   AF-A0A1W9LWC7-F1
#
_cell.length_a   1.000
_cell.length_b   1.000
_cell.length_c   1.000
_cell.angle_alpha   90.00
_cell.angle_beta   90.00
_cell.angle_gamma   90.00
#
_symmetry.space_group_name_H-M   'P 1'
#
loop_
_entity.id
_entity.type
_entity.pdbx_description
1 polymer ?
#
loop_
_entity_poly.entity_id
_entity_poly.type
_entity_poly.pdbx_seq_one_letter_code
_entity_poly.pdbx_strand_id
1 'polypeptide(L)' 'MITLYFALGIILVLAFAVVIVYYFSPKNKEEVEAAKYEMLRDDDLPPEQRERPQDRS' A
#
# COMPACT_ATOMS: atom_id res chain seq x y z
N MET A 1 8.86 7.33 -41.03
CA MET A 1 7.56 7.78 -40.49
C MET A 1 6.95 6.71 -39.58
N ILE A 2 6.56 5.53 -40.09
CA ILE A 2 5.88 4.48 -39.29
C ILE A 2 6.69 4.03 -38.06
N THR A 3 8.00 3.86 -38.21
CA THR A 3 8.94 3.43 -37.16
C THR A 3 9.06 4.42 -36.02
N LEU A 4 8.89 5.72 -36.29
CA LEU A 4 8.93 6.76 -35.27
C LEU A 4 7.70 6.70 -34.37
N TYR A 5 6.52 6.48 -34.95
CA TYR A 5 5.27 6.31 -34.19
C TYR A 5 5.31 5.07 -33.29
N PHE A 6 5.88 3.96 -33.78
CA PHE A 6 6.09 2.77 -32.96
C PHE A 6 7.09 3.01 -31.81
N ALA A 7 8.21 3.67 -32.08
CA ALA A 7 9.19 3.99 -31.05
C ALA A 7 8.59 4.90 -29.96
N LEU A 8 7.81 5.91 -30.34
CA LEU A 8 7.11 6.78 -29.39
C LEU A 8 6.08 6.02 -28.56
N GLY A 9 5.31 5.11 -29.18
CA GLY A 9 4.36 4.26 -28.47
C GLY A 9 5.06 3.36 -27.43
N ILE A 10 6.19 2.76 -27.79
CA ILE A 10 6.98 1.91 -26.87
C ILE A 10 7.53 2.75 -25.71
N ILE A 11 8.06 3.94 -25.98
CA ILE A 11 8.57 4.86 -24.93
C ILE A 11 7.46 5.23 -23.95
N LEU A 12 6.26 5.52 -24.46
CA LEU A 12 5.11 5.86 -23.62
C LEU A 12 4.73 4.71 -22.68
N VAL A 13 4.64 3.49 -23.21
CA VAL A 13 4.33 2.29 -22.41
C VAL A 13 5.41 2.04 -21.34
N LEU A 14 6.69 2.17 -21.71
CA LEU A 14 7.79 2.00 -20.77
C LEU A 14 7.77 3.06 -19.65
N ALA A 15 7.47 4.33 -19.97
CA ALA A 15 7.35 5.39 -18.98
C ALA A 15 6.24 5.07 -17.95
N PHE A 16 5.07 4.63 -18.42
CA PHE A 16 3.99 4.20 -17.52
C PHE A 16 4.36 2.97 -16.70
N ALA A 17 5.00 1.97 -17.31
CA ALA A 17 5.43 0.77 -16.60
C ALA A 17 6.42 1.11 -15.48
N VAL A 18 7.37 2.02 -15.71
CA VAL A 18 8.31 2.50 -14.69
C VAL A 18 7.58 3.20 -13.54
N VAL A 19 6.62 4.08 -13.83
CA VAL A 19 5.83 4.76 -12.80
C VAL A 19 5.05 3.77 -11.96
N ILE A 20 4.39 2.79 -12.59
CA ILE A 20 3.63 1.76 -11.89
C ILE A 20 4.57 0.91 -11.02
N VAL A 21 5.69 0.45 -11.55
CA VAL A 21 6.64 -0.38 -10.78
C VAL A 21 7.30 0.41 -9.66
N TYR A 22 7.59 1.69 -9.86
CA TYR A 22 8.16 2.55 -8.83
C TYR A 22 7.17 2.85 -7.72
N TYR A 23 5.93 3.19 -8.06
CA TYR A 23 4.89 3.54 -7.09
C TYR A 23 4.31 2.32 -6.38
N PHE A 24 4.11 1.23 -7.13
CA PHE A 24 3.59 -0.04 -6.63
C PHE A 24 4.69 -0.98 -6.13
N SER A 25 5.95 -0.50 -6.08
CA SER A 25 7.06 -1.22 -5.52
C SER A 25 6.70 -1.63 -4.08
N PRO A 26 6.86 -2.91 -3.72
CA PRO A 26 6.39 -3.48 -2.44
C PRO A 26 6.94 -2.79 -1.20
N LYS A 27 7.96 -1.92 -1.34
CA LYS A 27 8.54 -1.14 -0.26
C LYS A 27 7.56 -0.17 0.41
N ASN A 28 6.52 0.28 -0.29
CA ASN A 28 5.45 1.12 0.30
C ASN A 28 4.21 0.31 0.72
N LYS A 29 4.17 -1.00 0.40
CA LYS A 29 3.06 -1.86 0.80
C LYS A 29 3.15 -2.23 2.26
N GLU A 30 4.35 -2.27 2.83
CA GLU A 30 4.56 -2.57 4.25
C GLU A 30 3.85 -1.55 5.14
N GLU A 31 3.82 -0.27 4.78
CA GLU A 31 3.18 0.79 5.57
C GLU A 31 1.65 0.79 5.44
N VAL A 32 1.12 0.52 4.23
CA VAL A 32 -0.33 0.48 3.97
C VAL A 32 -0.95 -0.85 4.45
N GLU A 33 -0.23 -1.96 4.32
CA GLU A 33 -0.66 -3.24 4.88
C GLU A 33 -0.54 -3.24 6.40
N ALA A 34 0.52 -2.66 6.99
CA ALA A 34 0.64 -2.52 8.44
C ALA A 34 -0.54 -1.76 9.04
N ALA A 35 -0.96 -0.63 8.44
CA ALA A 35 -2.14 0.11 8.89
C ALA A 35 -3.44 -0.74 8.79
N LYS A 36 -3.55 -1.60 7.77
CA LYS A 36 -4.69 -2.51 7.60
C LYS A 36 -4.68 -3.66 8.62
N TYR A 37 -3.51 -4.21 8.96
CA TYR A 37 -3.36 -5.24 9.99
C TYR A 37 -3.53 -4.67 11.41
N GLU A 38 -3.19 -3.40 11.64
CA GLU A 38 -3.43 -2.70 12.90
C GLU A 38 -4.93 -2.60 13.21
N MET A 39 -5.76 -2.26 12.22
CA MET A 39 -7.22 -2.25 12.38
C MET A 39 -7.82 -3.65 12.64
N LEU A 40 -7.25 -4.70 12.05
CA LEU A 40 -7.75 -6.06 12.22
C LEU A 40 -7.39 -6.62 13.61
N ARG A 41 -6.24 -6.22 14.15
CA ARG A 41 -5.77 -6.63 15.49
C ARG A 41 -6.60 -6.01 16.61
N ASP A 42 -7.19 -4.83 16.40
CA ASP A 42 -8.13 -4.26 17.35
C ASP A 42 -9.42 -5.09 17.44
N ASP A 43 -9.91 -5.66 16.34
CA ASP A 43 -11.11 -6.51 16.32
C ASP A 43 -10.90 -7.91 16.94
N ASP A 44 -9.67 -8.44 16.91
CA ASP A 44 -9.31 -9.70 17.58
C ASP A 44 -9.09 -9.54 19.11
N LEU A 45 -9.07 -8.32 19.64
CA LEU A 45 -9.03 -8.09 21.09
C LEU A 45 -10.40 -8.39 21.71
N PRO A 46 -10.51 -9.41 22.60
CA PRO A 46 -11.76 -9.70 23.27
C PRO A 46 -12.21 -8.48 24.10
N PRO A 47 -13.54 -8.21 24.17
CA PRO A 47 -14.09 -6.99 24.76
C PRO A 47 -13.67 -6.74 26.23
N GLU A 48 -13.22 -7.76 26.95
CA GLU A 48 -12.69 -7.65 28.32
C GLU A 48 -11.46 -6.73 28.46
N GLN A 49 -10.67 -6.53 27.39
CA GLN A 49 -9.51 -5.63 27.44
C GLN A 49 -9.85 -4.17 27.10
N ARG A 50 -11.00 -3.91 26.47
CA ARG A 50 -11.42 -2.57 26.05
C ARG A 50 -12.07 -1.76 27.18
N GLU A 51 -12.54 -2.43 28.24
CA GLU A 51 -13.29 -1.82 29.34
C GLU A 51 -12.58 -1.88 30.70
N ARG A 52 -11.25 -1.93 30.76
CA ARG A 52 -10.56 -1.66 32.03
C ARG A 52 -10.43 -0.15 32.22
N PRO A 53 -11.28 0.52 33.03
CA PRO A 53 -10.91 1.81 33.55
C PRO A 53 -9.59 1.62 34.28
N GLN A 54 -8.63 2.46 33.94
CA GLN A 54 -7.41 2.67 34.70
C GLN A 54 -7.85 3.24 36.07
N ASP A 55 -8.31 2.35 36.94
CA ASP A 55 -8.60 2.69 38.32
C ASP A 55 -7.28 2.97 39.01
N ARG A 56 -7.30 4.07 39.75
CA ARG A 56 -6.18 4.61 40.50
C ARG A 56 -5.59 3.55 41.41
N SER A 57 -4.27 3.41 41.37
CA SER A 57 -3.49 3.18 42.58
C SER A 57 -2.19 3.97 42.51
#